data_AF-A0A543GBK9-F1
#
_entry.id   AF-A0A543GBK9-F1
#
_cell.length_a   1.000
_cell.length_b   1.000
_cell.length_c   1.000
_cell.angle_alpha   90.00
_cell.angle_beta   90.00
_cell.angle_gamma   90.00
#
_symmetry.space_group_name_H-M   'P 1'
#
loop_
_entity.id
_entity.type
_entity.pdbx_description
1 polymer ?
#
loop_
_entity_poly.entity_id
_entity_poly.type
_entity_poly.pdbx_seq_one_letter_code
_entity_poly.pdbx_strand_id
1 'polypeptide(L)'
;MTVTDRPSTERELTPTELPAAEKAHQWAESQVVKMQARSDQRLMDLTADRATRGAATNGAVALGQPIVNDYVAFDVACTSPIQFEGLPPYRPGKVIAGGEEAFIVAFLWVNPVVSVIDGFAVPPTVQLAGRRFRVALHELNITEATVGTNVVNPLQPATFGTPAASLTPFVFRIRPPDPGPNPKLFEANITVDVDRFAQPYAAFATNFFDVDDDPGFLFVPSSQAGFRHLLPNRYLVYSE
;
A
#
# COMPACT_ATOMS: atom_id res chain seq x y z
N MET A 1 -1.04 -36.30 47.09
CA MET A 1 -1.45 -34.93 46.75
C MET A 1 -1.09 -34.72 45.29
N THR A 2 -2.03 -35.04 44.40
CA THR A 2 -1.78 -35.07 42.95
C THR A 2 -2.14 -33.70 42.40
N VAL A 3 -1.15 -33.00 41.86
CA VAL A 3 -1.35 -31.73 41.15
C VAL A 3 -1.88 -32.09 39.77
N THR A 4 -3.14 -31.74 39.50
CA THR A 4 -3.74 -31.89 38.18
C THR A 4 -3.48 -30.62 37.39
N ASP A 5 -2.51 -30.67 36.47
CA ASP A 5 -2.38 -29.68 35.40
C ASP A 5 -3.68 -29.67 34.59
N ARG A 6 -4.34 -28.51 34.51
CA ARG A 6 -5.40 -28.27 33.53
C ARG A 6 -4.75 -27.75 32.26
N PRO A 7 -5.06 -28.30 31.08
CA PRO A 7 -4.68 -27.67 29.82
C PRO A 7 -5.45 -26.35 29.69
N SER A 8 -4.72 -25.24 29.57
CA SER A 8 -5.28 -23.96 29.15
C SER A 8 -5.72 -24.10 27.70
N THR A 9 -7.03 -24.24 27.49
CA THR A 9 -7.65 -24.12 26.17
C THR A 9 -7.45 -22.69 25.68
N GLU A 10 -6.52 -22.48 24.75
CA GLU A 10 -6.44 -21.24 23.97
C GLU A 10 -7.78 -21.10 23.22
N ARG A 11 -8.62 -20.17 23.70
CA ARG A 11 -9.86 -19.81 23.02
C ARG A 11 -9.48 -19.00 21.79
N GLU A 12 -9.78 -19.54 20.61
CA GLU A 12 -9.69 -18.82 19.34
C GLU A 12 -10.63 -17.61 19.41
N LEU A 13 -10.06 -16.40 19.30
CA LEU A 13 -10.82 -15.15 19.34
C LEU A 13 -11.71 -15.07 18.11
N THR A 14 -12.97 -14.68 18.30
CA THR A 14 -13.85 -14.45 17.16
C THR A 14 -13.40 -13.20 16.41
N PRO A 15 -13.66 -13.08 15.09
CA PRO A 15 -13.24 -11.91 14.32
C PRO A 15 -13.67 -10.59 14.95
N THR A 16 -14.82 -10.52 15.62
CA THR A 16 -15.29 -9.30 16.31
C THR A 16 -14.43 -8.91 17.52
N GLU A 17 -13.81 -9.89 18.19
CA GLU A 17 -12.97 -9.72 19.38
C GLU A 17 -11.51 -9.37 19.05
N LEU A 18 -11.08 -9.51 17.79
CA LEU A 18 -9.74 -9.14 17.37
C LEU A 18 -9.54 -7.61 17.39
N PRO A 19 -8.41 -7.12 17.92
CA PRO A 19 -8.04 -5.71 17.81
C PRO A 19 -8.05 -5.23 16.35
N ALA A 20 -8.49 -3.99 16.11
CA ALA A 20 -8.60 -3.45 14.75
C ALA A 20 -7.26 -3.48 13.98
N ALA A 21 -6.14 -3.29 14.67
CA ALA A 21 -4.81 -3.42 14.09
C ALA A 21 -4.52 -4.84 13.58
N GLU A 22 -4.92 -5.88 14.32
CA GLU A 22 -4.71 -7.27 13.91
C GLU A 22 -5.57 -7.63 12.69
N LYS A 23 -6.82 -7.16 12.67
CA LYS A 23 -7.70 -7.27 11.49
C LYS A 23 -7.08 -6.59 10.27
N ALA A 24 -6.49 -5.40 10.43
CA ALA A 24 -5.85 -4.67 9.35
C ALA A 24 -4.65 -5.46 8.78
N HIS A 25 -3.83 -6.07 9.65
CA HIS A 25 -2.73 -6.94 9.23
C HIS A 25 -3.23 -8.19 8.49
N GLN A 26 -4.18 -8.93 9.04
CA GLN A 26 -4.75 -10.12 8.39
C GLN A 26 -5.41 -9.77 7.05
N TRP A 27 -6.12 -8.64 6.98
CA TRP A 27 -6.70 -8.15 5.74
C TRP A 27 -5.61 -7.86 4.71
N ALA A 28 -4.55 -7.13 5.07
CA ALA A 28 -3.45 -6.80 4.18
C ALA A 28 -2.75 -8.06 3.64
N GLU A 29 -2.47 -9.03 4.50
CA GLU A 29 -1.90 -10.32 4.12
C GLU A 29 -2.81 -11.09 3.14
N SER A 30 -4.13 -11.10 3.39
CA SER A 30 -5.08 -11.74 2.49
C SER A 30 -5.09 -11.09 1.09
N GLN A 31 -4.88 -9.77 1.01
CA GLN A 31 -4.78 -9.07 -0.28
C GLN A 31 -3.47 -9.40 -0.98
N VAL A 32 -2.36 -9.50 -0.24
CA VAL A 32 -1.06 -9.93 -0.79
C VAL A 32 -1.18 -11.29 -1.47
N VAL A 33 -1.83 -12.27 -0.83
CA VAL A 33 -2.04 -13.61 -1.40
C VAL A 33 -2.83 -13.53 -2.72
N LYS A 34 -3.91 -12.75 -2.75
CA LYS A 34 -4.73 -12.56 -3.96
C LYS A 34 -3.97 -11.86 -5.09
N MET A 35 -3.19 -10.83 -4.74
CA MET A 35 -2.38 -10.07 -5.69
C MET A 35 -1.26 -10.94 -6.26
N GLN A 36 -0.55 -11.69 -5.43
CA GLN A 36 0.49 -12.63 -5.86
C GLN A 36 -0.07 -13.67 -6.84
N ALA A 37 -1.20 -14.31 -6.50
CA ALA A 37 -1.83 -15.28 -7.40
C ALA A 37 -2.20 -14.68 -8.77
N ARG A 38 -2.70 -13.43 -8.80
CA ARG A 38 -3.00 -12.71 -10.04
C ARG A 38 -1.74 -12.30 -10.81
N SER A 39 -0.70 -11.87 -10.12
CA SER A 39 0.60 -11.54 -10.71
C SER A 39 1.25 -12.76 -11.36
N ASP A 40 1.23 -13.90 -10.68
CA ASP A 40 1.78 -15.16 -11.20
C ASP A 40 1.01 -15.62 -12.43
N GLN A 41 -0.32 -15.59 -12.38
CA GLN A 41 -1.16 -15.88 -13.55
C GLN A 41 -0.82 -14.95 -14.72
N ARG A 42 -0.71 -13.64 -14.47
CA ARG A 42 -0.39 -12.66 -15.51
C ARG A 42 1.00 -12.90 -16.12
N LEU A 43 1.98 -13.29 -15.32
CA LEU A 43 3.32 -13.64 -15.81
C LEU A 43 3.29 -14.90 -16.69
N MET A 44 2.49 -15.91 -16.32
CA MET A 44 2.28 -17.10 -17.16
C MET A 44 1.62 -16.72 -18.49
N ASP A 45 0.57 -15.89 -18.46
CA ASP A 45 -0.13 -15.42 -19.66
C ASP A 45 0.82 -14.65 -20.59
N LEU A 46 1.62 -13.72 -20.05
CA LEU A 46 2.61 -12.96 -20.81
C LEU A 46 3.69 -13.84 -21.44
N THR A 47 4.09 -14.91 -20.74
CA THR A 47 5.06 -15.88 -21.25
C THR A 47 4.43 -16.73 -22.37
N ALA A 48 3.19 -17.15 -22.21
CA ALA A 48 2.43 -17.88 -23.24
C ALA A 48 2.16 -17.01 -24.49
N ASP A 49 1.84 -15.73 -24.31
CA ASP A 49 1.65 -14.74 -25.38
C ASP A 49 2.96 -14.50 -26.16
N ARG A 50 4.11 -14.43 -25.46
CA ARG A 50 5.43 -14.34 -26.11
C ARG A 50 5.81 -15.62 -26.84
N ALA A 51 5.44 -16.78 -26.32
CA ALA A 51 5.69 -18.06 -26.97
C ALA A 51 4.84 -18.25 -28.24
N THR A 52 3.62 -17.71 -28.26
CA THR A 52 2.69 -17.81 -29.41
C THR A 52 2.93 -16.76 -30.49
N ARG A 53 3.37 -15.55 -30.15
CA ARG A 53 3.63 -14.49 -31.16
C ARG A 53 5.01 -14.59 -31.83
N GLY A 54 5.86 -15.54 -31.42
CA GLY A 54 7.26 -15.57 -31.82
C GLY A 54 8.01 -14.34 -31.29
N ALA A 55 9.34 -14.40 -31.22
CA ALA A 55 10.17 -13.28 -30.81
C ALA A 55 10.12 -12.13 -31.84
N ALA A 56 9.02 -11.37 -31.86
CA ALA A 56 8.82 -10.28 -32.80
C ALA A 56 9.37 -8.97 -32.20
N THR A 57 10.52 -8.61 -32.76
CA THR A 57 11.06 -7.25 -32.97
C THR A 57 11.48 -6.46 -31.74
N ASN A 58 12.81 -6.39 -31.58
CA ASN A 58 13.51 -5.25 -30.98
C ASN A 58 12.91 -3.95 -31.56
N GLY A 59 12.07 -3.26 -30.78
CA GLY A 59 11.47 -2.00 -31.18
C GLY A 59 12.57 -0.97 -31.44
N ALA A 60 12.79 -0.62 -32.70
CA ALA A 60 13.62 0.51 -33.07
C ALA A 60 12.99 1.78 -32.48
N VAL A 61 13.73 2.45 -31.60
CA VAL A 61 13.33 3.73 -31.01
C VAL A 61 13.34 4.77 -32.12
N ALA A 62 12.16 5.22 -32.56
CA ALA A 62 12.05 6.35 -33.47
C ALA A 62 12.24 7.65 -32.67
N LEU A 63 13.04 8.58 -33.21
CA LEU A 63 13.23 9.92 -32.66
C LEU A 63 11.87 10.59 -32.43
N GLY A 64 11.58 10.99 -31.19
CA GLY A 64 10.36 11.71 -30.83
C GLY A 64 9.21 10.85 -30.30
N GLN A 65 9.36 9.51 -30.20
CA GLN A 65 8.47 8.75 -29.32
C GLN A 65 8.89 8.95 -27.85
N PRO A 66 7.95 9.10 -26.90
CA PRO A 66 8.31 9.06 -25.50
C PRO A 66 9.08 7.76 -25.26
N ILE A 67 10.33 7.88 -24.79
CA ILE A 67 11.08 6.75 -24.27
C ILE A 67 10.34 6.37 -22.99
N VAL A 68 9.35 5.49 -23.11
CA VAL A 68 8.72 4.91 -21.94
C VAL A 68 9.71 3.88 -21.40
N ASN A 69 10.68 4.35 -20.62
CA ASN A 69 11.42 3.50 -19.69
C ASN A 69 10.43 3.16 -18.54
N ASP A 70 9.40 2.36 -18.84
CA ASP A 70 8.35 1.92 -17.89
C ASP A 70 8.89 0.91 -16.85
N TYR A 71 10.15 0.51 -16.97
CA TYR A 71 10.76 -0.44 -16.06
C TYR A 71 11.25 0.26 -14.79
N VAL A 72 10.48 0.12 -13.71
CA VAL A 72 10.88 0.55 -12.36
C VAL A 72 11.36 -0.66 -11.53
N ALA A 73 12.34 -0.42 -10.67
CA ALA A 73 12.90 -1.44 -9.78
C ALA A 73 11.90 -1.86 -8.69
N PHE A 74 11.19 -0.88 -8.15
CA PHE A 74 10.06 -1.06 -7.24
C PHE A 74 9.10 0.11 -7.39
N ASP A 75 7.86 -0.09 -6.96
CA ASP A 75 6.84 0.94 -6.86
C ASP A 75 5.95 0.69 -5.63
N VAL A 76 5.17 1.68 -5.24
CA VAL A 76 4.26 1.60 -4.09
C VAL A 76 2.86 2.07 -4.46
N ALA A 77 1.86 1.29 -4.06
CA ALA A 77 0.46 1.71 -4.07
C ALA A 77 -0.08 1.66 -2.65
N CYS A 78 -1.11 2.43 -2.33
CA CYS A 78 -1.73 2.38 -1.01
C CYS A 78 -3.25 2.31 -1.10
N THR A 79 -3.92 2.05 0.03
CA THR A 79 -5.37 2.12 0.12
C THR A 79 -5.84 3.51 0.52
N SER A 80 -7.11 3.84 0.28
CA SER A 80 -7.80 4.81 1.14
C SER A 80 -7.79 4.33 2.61
N PRO A 81 -8.00 5.20 3.60
CA PRO A 81 -8.12 4.73 4.98
C PRO A 81 -9.27 3.74 5.13
N ILE A 82 -9.12 2.79 6.06
CA ILE A 82 -10.07 1.71 6.32
C ILE A 82 -10.34 1.65 7.82
N GLN A 83 -11.61 1.61 8.21
CA GLN A 83 -12.01 1.42 9.61
C GLN A 83 -12.51 0.00 9.83
N PHE A 84 -11.78 -0.81 10.61
CA PHE A 84 -12.15 -2.21 10.90
C PHE A 84 -13.14 -2.32 12.07
N GLU A 85 -14.17 -1.47 12.05
CA GLU A 85 -15.26 -1.48 13.02
C GLU A 85 -16.40 -2.41 12.57
N GLY A 86 -16.86 -3.27 13.47
CA GLY A 86 -17.96 -4.19 13.19
C GLY A 86 -17.60 -5.36 12.25
N LEU A 87 -18.63 -5.94 11.63
CA LEU A 87 -18.51 -6.99 10.62
C LEU A 87 -18.50 -6.36 9.21
N PRO A 88 -17.83 -6.97 8.23
CA PRO A 88 -17.90 -6.54 6.84
C PRO A 88 -19.35 -6.41 6.31
N PRO A 89 -19.67 -5.44 5.43
CA PRO A 89 -18.75 -4.44 4.85
C PRO A 89 -18.37 -3.37 5.88
N TYR A 90 -17.08 -3.06 5.94
CA TYR A 90 -16.53 -2.05 6.86
C TYR A 90 -17.06 -0.65 6.50
N ARG A 91 -17.09 0.26 7.49
CA ARG A 91 -17.57 1.64 7.29
C ARG A 91 -16.67 2.38 6.29
N PRO A 92 -17.22 3.36 5.54
CA PRO A 92 -16.42 4.18 4.63
C PRO A 92 -15.30 4.91 5.38
N GLY A 93 -14.04 4.60 5.09
CA GLY A 93 -12.89 5.14 5.81
C GLY A 93 -12.45 6.54 5.33
N LYS A 94 -13.16 7.15 4.39
CA LYS A 94 -12.95 8.57 4.02
C LYS A 94 -13.63 9.56 4.98
N VAL A 95 -14.51 9.10 5.85
CA VAL A 95 -15.17 9.93 6.87
C VAL A 95 -14.93 9.29 8.23
N ILE A 96 -14.06 9.89 9.03
CA ILE A 96 -13.58 9.33 10.29
C ILE A 96 -14.02 10.25 11.44
N ALA A 97 -14.55 9.72 12.54
CA ALA A 97 -14.80 10.54 13.71
C ALA A 97 -13.50 10.81 14.49
N GLY A 98 -13.40 11.98 15.10
CA GLY A 98 -12.25 12.37 15.90
C GLY A 98 -11.92 11.33 16.97
N GLY A 99 -10.65 10.88 17.01
CA GLY A 99 -10.21 9.88 17.98
C GLY A 99 -10.51 8.42 17.62
N GLU A 100 -11.23 8.15 16.53
CA GLU A 100 -11.37 6.80 15.97
C GLU A 100 -10.09 6.33 15.28
N GLU A 101 -9.93 5.01 15.19
CA GLU A 101 -8.80 4.40 14.49
C GLU A 101 -9.17 4.08 13.06
N ALA A 102 -8.28 4.45 12.15
CA ALA A 102 -8.31 3.97 10.78
C ALA A 102 -6.93 3.49 10.35
N PHE A 103 -6.88 2.76 9.25
CA PHE A 103 -5.67 2.13 8.76
C PHE A 103 -5.47 2.40 7.28
N ILE A 104 -4.26 2.79 6.90
CA ILE A 104 -3.84 2.87 5.50
C ILE A 104 -2.86 1.74 5.26
N VAL A 105 -3.10 0.94 4.21
CA VAL A 105 -2.21 -0.17 3.83
C VAL A 105 -1.44 0.23 2.59
N ALA A 106 -0.11 0.23 2.66
CA ALA A 106 0.77 0.39 1.51
C ALA A 106 1.26 -0.99 1.04
N PHE A 107 1.33 -1.18 -0.27
CA PHE A 107 1.86 -2.36 -0.92
C PHE A 107 3.10 -1.95 -1.71
N LEU A 108 4.27 -2.34 -1.22
CA LEU A 108 5.54 -2.20 -1.93
C LEU A 108 5.70 -3.36 -2.89
N TRP A 109 5.70 -3.07 -4.19
CA TRP A 109 5.98 -4.03 -5.24
C TRP A 109 7.43 -3.92 -5.68
N VAL A 110 8.14 -5.05 -5.75
CA VAL A 110 9.49 -5.14 -6.30
C VAL A 110 9.46 -5.98 -7.56
N ASN A 111 10.05 -5.46 -8.63
CA ASN A 111 9.97 -6.10 -9.94
C ASN A 111 10.82 -7.40 -9.97
N PRO A 112 10.22 -8.57 -10.24
CA PRO A 112 10.94 -9.85 -10.26
C PRO A 112 11.55 -10.19 -11.63
N VAL A 113 11.26 -9.42 -12.68
CA VAL A 113 11.62 -9.74 -14.07
C VAL A 113 12.90 -9.02 -14.47
N VAL A 114 13.78 -9.63 -15.27
CA VAL A 114 14.98 -8.97 -15.82
C VAL A 114 14.60 -8.08 -17.01
N SER A 115 15.21 -6.89 -17.13
CA SER A 115 15.20 -6.10 -18.37
C SER A 115 16.58 -5.55 -18.70
N VAL A 116 17.27 -6.21 -19.62
CA VAL A 116 18.63 -5.79 -20.03
C VAL A 116 18.60 -4.46 -20.77
N ILE A 117 17.54 -4.20 -21.54
CA ILE A 117 17.36 -2.95 -22.32
C ILE A 117 17.23 -1.75 -21.38
N ASP A 118 16.56 -1.93 -20.25
CA ASP A 118 16.38 -0.88 -19.23
C ASP A 118 17.53 -0.83 -18.20
N GLY A 119 18.63 -1.58 -18.45
CA GLY A 119 19.82 -1.58 -17.59
C GLY A 119 19.77 -2.55 -16.40
N PHE A 120 18.75 -3.40 -16.30
CA PHE A 120 18.57 -4.40 -15.24
C PHE A 120 18.99 -5.79 -15.72
N ALA A 121 20.31 -6.05 -15.75
CA ALA A 121 20.87 -7.36 -16.09
C ALA A 121 20.60 -8.45 -15.02
N VAL A 122 20.26 -8.02 -13.81
CA VAL A 122 19.88 -8.85 -12.65
C VAL A 122 18.50 -8.36 -12.19
N PRO A 123 17.55 -9.21 -11.77
CA PRO A 123 16.24 -8.74 -11.37
C PRO A 123 16.33 -7.85 -10.11
N PRO A 124 15.52 -6.79 -9.99
CA PRO A 124 15.48 -5.91 -8.82
C PRO A 124 15.31 -6.65 -7.49
N THR A 125 14.58 -7.77 -7.46
CA THR A 125 14.47 -8.62 -6.27
C THR A 125 15.82 -9.11 -5.75
N VAL A 126 16.80 -9.33 -6.62
CA VAL A 126 18.17 -9.70 -6.26
C VAL A 126 19.04 -8.47 -6.03
N GLN A 127 18.90 -7.41 -6.85
CA GLN A 127 19.70 -6.19 -6.70
C GLN A 127 19.44 -5.46 -5.39
N LEU A 128 18.19 -5.51 -4.89
CA LEU A 128 17.76 -4.85 -3.67
C LEU A 128 17.97 -5.71 -2.42
N ALA A 129 18.32 -6.98 -2.57
CA ALA A 129 18.48 -7.90 -1.45
C ALA A 129 19.44 -7.36 -0.38
N GLY A 130 19.01 -7.42 0.88
CA GLY A 130 19.79 -6.93 2.03
C GLY A 130 19.94 -5.40 2.12
N ARG A 131 19.33 -4.63 1.22
CA ARG A 131 19.35 -3.16 1.32
C ARG A 131 18.35 -2.66 2.34
N ARG A 132 18.74 -1.59 3.03
CA ARG A 132 17.86 -0.85 3.93
C ARG A 132 17.01 0.13 3.15
N PHE A 133 15.75 0.21 3.53
CA PHE A 133 14.80 1.18 2.98
C PHE A 133 13.91 1.71 4.10
N ARG A 134 13.24 2.81 3.77
CA ARG A 134 12.31 3.50 4.64
C ARG A 134 10.98 3.60 3.94
N VAL A 135 9.91 3.44 4.69
CA VAL A 135 8.55 3.73 4.25
C VAL A 135 7.97 4.74 5.22
N ALA A 136 7.39 5.81 4.71
CA ALA A 136 6.79 6.85 5.53
C ALA A 136 5.38 7.18 5.04
N LEU A 137 4.47 7.35 5.99
CA LEU A 137 3.18 8.01 5.78
C LEU A 137 3.30 9.45 6.30
N HIS A 138 2.98 10.40 5.43
CA HIS A 138 2.91 11.82 5.74
C HIS A 138 1.45 12.26 5.66
N GLU A 139 0.93 12.73 6.78
CA GLU A 139 -0.40 13.35 6.82
C GLU A 139 -0.27 14.88 6.68
N LEU A 140 -1.23 15.50 6.01
CA LEU A 140 -1.29 16.95 5.88
C LEU A 140 -2.73 17.40 6.16
N ASN A 141 -2.90 18.27 7.14
CA ASN A 141 -4.17 18.94 7.37
C ASN A 141 -4.31 20.09 6.35
N ILE A 142 -5.15 19.87 5.34
CA ILE A 142 -5.36 20.84 4.26
C ILE A 142 -6.21 22.01 4.77
N THR A 143 -7.15 21.77 5.68
CA THR A 143 -8.06 22.82 6.18
C THR A 143 -7.32 23.94 6.88
N GLU A 144 -6.26 23.64 7.62
CA GLU A 144 -5.51 24.63 8.40
C GLU A 144 -4.16 25.00 7.76
N ALA A 145 -3.82 24.39 6.61
CA ALA A 145 -2.51 24.47 5.97
C ALA A 145 -1.32 24.19 6.91
N THR A 146 -1.59 23.53 8.04
CA THR A 146 -0.57 23.12 9.00
C THR A 146 0.00 21.81 8.52
N VAL A 147 1.32 21.74 8.36
CA VAL A 147 2.03 20.47 8.18
C VAL A 147 1.86 19.68 9.46
N GLY A 148 0.75 18.94 9.57
CA GLY A 148 0.54 17.95 10.61
C GLY A 148 1.51 16.82 10.35
N THR A 149 2.79 16.96 10.70
CA THR A 149 3.84 15.97 10.47
C THR A 149 3.64 14.80 11.42
N ASN A 150 2.49 14.14 11.34
CA ASN A 150 2.32 12.80 11.83
C ASN A 150 3.02 11.92 10.80
N VAL A 151 4.33 11.74 10.98
CA VAL A 151 5.03 10.59 10.42
C VAL A 151 4.51 9.39 11.20
N VAL A 152 3.35 8.90 10.80
CA VAL A 152 2.74 7.72 11.37
C VAL A 152 3.63 6.56 10.92
N ASN A 153 4.30 5.93 11.88
CA ASN A 153 5.50 5.09 11.72
C ASN A 153 6.76 5.88 11.34
N PRO A 154 7.52 6.41 12.33
CA PRO A 154 8.87 6.84 12.05
C PRO A 154 9.63 5.62 11.53
N LEU A 155 10.14 5.72 10.31
CA LEU A 155 11.39 5.08 9.90
C LEU A 155 11.53 3.68 10.50
N GLN A 156 10.75 2.69 10.06
CA GLN A 156 11.25 1.32 10.23
C GLN A 156 12.33 1.18 9.15
N PRO A 157 13.64 1.22 9.49
CA PRO A 157 14.64 0.73 8.56
C PRO A 157 14.33 -0.75 8.36
N ALA A 158 13.55 -1.02 7.33
CA ALA A 158 13.28 -2.35 6.86
C ALA A 158 14.46 -2.76 5.99
N THR A 159 14.77 -4.05 6.01
CA THR A 159 15.79 -4.61 5.13
C THR A 159 15.08 -5.53 4.16
N PHE A 160 15.29 -5.34 2.87
CA PHE A 160 14.78 -6.29 1.89
C PHE A 160 15.31 -7.68 2.20
N GLY A 161 14.44 -8.69 2.08
CA GLY A 161 14.83 -10.10 2.17
C GLY A 161 15.93 -10.47 1.17
N THR A 162 16.46 -11.68 1.27
CA THR A 162 17.45 -12.20 0.32
C THR A 162 16.93 -13.51 -0.28
N PRO A 163 16.29 -13.47 -1.47
CA PRO A 163 15.97 -12.29 -2.30
C PRO A 163 14.83 -11.44 -1.72
N ALA A 164 14.68 -10.20 -2.22
CA ALA A 164 13.59 -9.33 -1.82
C ALA A 164 12.24 -9.90 -2.27
N ALA A 165 11.22 -9.83 -1.40
CA ALA A 165 9.87 -10.24 -1.76
C ALA A 165 9.28 -9.30 -2.82
N SER A 166 8.60 -9.87 -3.82
CA SER A 166 7.98 -9.09 -4.90
C SER A 166 6.81 -8.23 -4.43
N LEU A 167 6.20 -8.53 -3.28
CA LEU A 167 5.11 -7.76 -2.70
C LEU A 167 5.20 -7.78 -1.18
N THR A 168 5.26 -6.61 -0.55
CA THR A 168 5.34 -6.46 0.91
C THR A 168 4.30 -5.44 1.40
N PRO A 169 3.41 -5.80 2.34
CA PRO A 169 2.44 -4.87 2.90
C PRO A 169 3.03 -4.08 4.09
N PHE A 170 2.63 -2.81 4.23
CA PHE A 170 2.89 -1.97 5.39
C PHE A 170 1.57 -1.39 5.88
N VAL A 171 1.26 -1.57 7.16
CA VAL A 171 0.02 -1.08 7.77
C VAL A 171 0.35 0.14 8.63
N PHE A 172 -0.29 1.26 8.31
CA PHE A 172 -0.19 2.51 9.05
C PHE A 172 -1.47 2.74 9.83
N ARG A 173 -1.35 2.87 11.16
CA ARG A 173 -2.48 3.21 12.04
C ARG A 173 -2.59 4.71 12.17
N ILE A 174 -3.68 5.29 11.66
CA ILE A 174 -3.99 6.71 11.82
C ILE A 174 -5.04 6.87 12.92
N ARG A 175 -4.88 7.91 13.75
CA ARG A 175 -5.84 8.29 14.78
C ARG A 175 -5.93 9.81 14.84
N PRO A 176 -6.67 10.42 13.90
CA PRO A 176 -6.78 11.87 13.83
C PRO A 176 -7.40 12.41 15.13
N PRO A 177 -6.90 13.53 15.68
CA PRO A 177 -7.50 14.16 16.84
C PRO A 177 -8.88 14.76 16.49
N ASP A 178 -9.70 15.01 17.51
CA ASP A 178 -10.97 15.72 17.34
C ASP A 178 -10.76 17.07 16.62
N PRO A 179 -11.42 17.30 15.47
CA PRO A 179 -11.28 18.54 14.71
C PRO A 179 -12.01 19.73 15.35
N GLY A 180 -12.83 19.49 16.37
CA GLY A 180 -13.68 20.48 17.01
C GLY A 180 -14.98 20.74 16.22
N PRO A 181 -15.52 21.97 16.23
CA PRO A 181 -16.84 22.24 15.66
C PRO A 181 -16.90 22.18 14.13
N ASN A 182 -15.75 22.24 13.46
CA ASN A 182 -15.67 22.23 12.00
C ASN A 182 -14.90 21.00 11.53
N PRO A 183 -15.38 20.27 10.50
CA PRO A 183 -14.64 19.14 9.98
C PRO A 183 -13.32 19.57 9.34
N LYS A 184 -12.29 18.72 9.46
CA LYS A 184 -10.95 18.96 8.92
C LYS A 184 -10.60 17.94 7.84
N LEU A 185 -10.13 18.44 6.71
CA LEU A 185 -9.71 17.65 5.57
C LEU A 185 -8.22 17.32 5.70
N PHE A 186 -7.90 16.04 5.57
CA PHE A 186 -6.53 15.54 5.59
C PHE A 186 -6.16 14.88 4.26
N GLU A 187 -4.87 14.89 3.96
CA GLU A 187 -4.26 14.19 2.84
C GLU A 187 -3.16 13.26 3.35
N ALA A 188 -3.19 12.01 2.88
CA ALA A 188 -2.23 10.98 3.21
C ALA A 188 -1.29 10.72 2.02
N ASN A 189 0.00 10.86 2.26
CA ASN A 189 1.05 10.73 1.25
C ASN A 189 2.05 9.64 1.68
N ILE A 190 2.29 8.64 0.84
CA ILE A 190 3.22 7.54 1.15
C ILE A 190 4.45 7.60 0.25
N THR A 191 5.61 7.53 0.89
CA THR A 191 6.93 7.49 0.23
C THR A 191 7.69 6.23 0.63
N VAL A 192 8.50 5.73 -0.29
CA VAL A 192 9.48 4.67 -0.06
C VAL A 192 10.82 5.15 -0.60
N ASP A 193 11.89 5.06 0.19
CA ASP A 193 13.23 5.40 -0.26
C ASP A 193 14.30 4.43 0.29
N VAL A 194 15.30 4.13 -0.53
CA VAL A 194 16.46 3.32 -0.13
C VAL A 194 17.48 4.23 0.56
N ASP A 195 17.88 3.86 1.78
CA ASP A 195 18.70 4.67 2.71
C ASP A 195 20.20 4.72 2.31
N ARG A 196 20.51 4.85 1.02
CA ARG A 196 21.89 4.88 0.51
C ARG A 196 22.11 6.00 -0.49
N PHE A 197 22.92 6.97 -0.07
CA PHE A 197 23.24 8.22 -0.79
C PHE A 197 23.80 8.03 -2.22
N ALA A 198 24.34 6.86 -2.55
CA ALA A 198 24.96 6.59 -3.85
C ALA A 198 24.03 5.94 -4.89
N GLN A 199 22.81 5.50 -4.52
CA GLN A 199 21.88 4.81 -5.43
C GLN A 199 20.42 5.16 -5.05
N PRO A 200 19.90 6.32 -5.51
CA PRO A 200 18.58 6.79 -5.12
C PRO A 200 17.51 5.97 -5.85
N TYR A 201 17.01 4.92 -5.20
CA TYR A 201 15.71 4.38 -5.54
C TYR A 201 14.69 4.97 -4.58
N ALA A 202 13.65 5.58 -5.14
CA ALA A 202 12.52 6.09 -4.39
C ALA A 202 11.24 5.83 -5.18
N ALA A 203 10.15 5.61 -4.46
CA ALA A 203 8.81 5.53 -5.01
C ALA A 203 7.87 6.38 -4.17
N PHE A 204 6.81 6.84 -4.82
CA PHE A 204 5.75 7.63 -4.21
C PHE A 204 4.42 7.06 -4.65
N ALA A 205 3.49 6.90 -3.70
CA ALA A 205 2.17 6.37 -4.00
C ALA A 205 1.35 7.41 -4.80
N THR A 206 1.54 7.41 -6.12
CA THR A 206 0.81 8.25 -7.07
C THR A 206 -0.62 7.75 -7.33
N ASN A 207 -0.85 6.47 -7.01
CA ASN A 207 -2.13 5.79 -7.18
C ASN A 207 -2.52 5.16 -5.85
N PHE A 208 -3.81 5.23 -5.53
CA PHE A 208 -4.36 4.53 -4.37
C PHE A 208 -5.57 3.70 -4.77
N PHE A 209 -5.72 2.55 -4.14
CA PHE A 209 -6.90 1.72 -4.24
C PHE A 209 -7.94 2.22 -3.27
N ASP A 210 -9.02 2.75 -3.80
CA ASP A 210 -10.19 3.12 -3.03
C ASP A 210 -10.94 1.86 -2.62
N VAL A 211 -10.96 1.59 -1.32
CA VAL A 211 -11.65 0.42 -0.78
C VAL A 211 -13.15 0.64 -0.69
N ASP A 212 -13.58 1.91 -0.74
CA ASP A 212 -14.97 2.33 -0.64
C ASP A 212 -15.52 2.84 -1.98
N ASP A 213 -16.84 2.74 -2.14
CA ASP A 213 -17.55 3.51 -3.16
C ASP A 213 -17.57 4.99 -2.75
N ASP A 214 -17.19 5.89 -3.65
CA ASP A 214 -17.18 7.33 -3.38
C ASP A 214 -18.61 7.82 -3.10
N PRO A 215 -18.89 8.35 -1.89
CA PRO A 215 -20.18 8.96 -1.66
C PRO A 215 -20.20 10.31 -2.37
N GLY A 216 -21.13 10.48 -3.31
CA GLY A 216 -21.19 11.63 -4.23
C GLY A 216 -21.35 13.02 -3.61
N PHE A 217 -21.42 13.13 -2.27
CA PHE A 217 -21.43 14.41 -1.56
C PHE A 217 -20.04 15.03 -1.38
N LEU A 218 -18.95 14.33 -1.71
CA LEU A 218 -17.56 14.84 -1.66
C LEU A 218 -17.13 15.60 -2.93
N PHE A 219 -18.08 16.07 -3.75
CA PHE A 219 -17.82 16.78 -5.01
C PHE A 219 -17.01 15.97 -6.04
N VAL A 220 -16.98 14.64 -5.91
CA VAL A 220 -16.45 13.70 -6.89
C VAL A 220 -17.63 12.86 -7.41
N PRO A 221 -17.71 12.55 -8.73
CA PRO A 221 -18.74 11.64 -9.24
C PRO A 221 -18.72 10.33 -8.44
N SER A 222 -19.90 9.88 -8.00
CA SER A 222 -20.05 8.59 -7.33
C SER A 222 -19.40 7.51 -8.19
N SER A 223 -18.41 6.82 -7.63
CA SER A 223 -17.61 5.88 -8.39
C SER A 223 -17.27 4.69 -7.51
N GLN A 224 -17.29 3.51 -8.12
CA GLN A 224 -17.10 2.26 -7.40
C GLN A 224 -15.68 2.19 -6.82
N ALA A 225 -15.53 1.41 -5.75
CA ALA A 225 -14.24 0.99 -5.21
C ALA A 225 -13.32 0.53 -6.34
N GLY A 226 -12.08 1.02 -6.34
CA GLY A 226 -11.18 0.85 -7.48
C GLY A 226 -9.92 1.70 -7.41
N PHE A 227 -9.04 1.50 -8.39
CA PHE A 227 -7.83 2.30 -8.48
C PHE A 227 -8.15 3.75 -8.88
N ARG A 228 -7.62 4.67 -8.08
CA ARG A 228 -7.58 6.10 -8.36
C ARG A 228 -6.20 6.45 -8.88
N HIS A 229 -6.19 7.19 -9.97
CA HIS A 229 -4.96 7.57 -10.65
C HIS A 229 -4.75 9.06 -10.56
N LEU A 230 -3.55 9.48 -10.14
CA LEU A 230 -3.15 10.88 -10.09
C LEU A 230 -4.07 11.76 -9.22
N LEU A 231 -4.69 11.15 -8.19
CA LEU A 231 -5.53 11.86 -7.22
C LEU A 231 -4.88 11.78 -5.84
N PRO A 232 -5.04 12.84 -5.01
CA PRO A 232 -4.59 12.81 -3.63
C PRO A 232 -5.47 11.89 -2.79
N ASN A 233 -4.86 11.08 -1.93
CA ASN A 233 -5.60 10.24 -0.97
C ASN A 233 -6.09 11.10 0.19
N ARG A 234 -7.36 11.48 0.16
CA ARG A 234 -7.95 12.42 1.13
C ARG A 234 -9.04 11.78 1.95
N TYR A 235 -9.12 12.22 3.19
CA TYR A 235 -10.16 11.82 4.14
C TYR A 235 -10.57 13.02 5.01
N LEU A 236 -11.80 12.96 5.50
CA LEU A 236 -12.45 14.02 6.25
C LEU A 236 -12.67 13.55 7.69
N VAL A 237 -12.27 14.38 8.64
CA VAL A 237 -12.44 14.11 10.07
C VAL A 237 -13.56 15.02 10.59
N TYR A 238 -14.51 14.42 11.30
CA TYR A 238 -15.61 15.12 11.98
C TYR A 238 -15.50 15.00 13.50
N SER A 239 -16.15 15.89 14.24
CA SER A 239 -16.37 15.67 15.67
C SER A 239 -17.27 14.45 15.89
N GLU A 240 -17.03 13.73 16.98
CA GLU A 240 -17.88 12.63 17.45
C GLU A 240 -19.28 13.13 17.86
#